data_AF-A0A7Z9ISU3-F1
#
_entry.id   AF-A0A7Z9ISU3-F1
#
_cell.length_a   1.000
_cell.length_b   1.000
_cell.length_c   1.000
_cell.angle_alpha   90.00
_cell.angle_beta   90.00
_cell.angle_gamma   90.00
#
_symmetry.space_group_name_H-M   'P 1'
#
loop_
_entity.id
_entity.type
_entity.pdbx_description
1 polymer ?
#
loop_
_entity_poly.entity_id
_entity_poly.type
_entity_poly.pdbx_seq_one_letter_code
_entity_poly.pdbx_strand_id
1 'polypeptide(L)'
;MKLTPHEKTILELIRKHPDIVDNPSARKLVAHQYGFKEKTLRNRIGDLKKYGALDDLLLRVNPIQSIESDSGNDEISIPLLFRMFWNDRYFIIRNVFIVSILAVILALIMPKTFRSTVVLMHPSSDDHSGILGALSQQMPFGNLFQSPKDESMDFMAILKSRTVMESVIHEFGLIDFYHSENVEKALETLGENVNIEL
;
A
#
# COMPACT_ATOMS: atom_id res chain seq x y z
N MET A 1 -36.02 -17.19 17.15
CA MET A 1 -36.83 -17.97 18.12
C MET A 1 -37.42 -17.00 19.14
N LYS A 2 -38.71 -17.10 19.51
CA LYS A 2 -39.31 -16.21 20.53
C LYS A 2 -39.13 -16.87 21.90
N LEU A 3 -38.22 -16.36 22.72
CA LEU A 3 -38.02 -16.83 24.10
C LEU A 3 -39.22 -16.41 24.96
N THR A 4 -39.65 -17.32 25.83
CA THR A 4 -40.68 -17.08 26.84
C THR A 4 -40.22 -16.03 27.87
N PRO A 5 -41.14 -15.38 28.61
CA PRO A 5 -40.79 -14.36 29.59
C PRO A 5 -39.75 -14.84 30.62
N HIS A 6 -39.90 -16.07 31.11
CA HIS A 6 -38.97 -16.66 32.08
C HIS A 6 -37.59 -16.92 31.48
N GLU A 7 -37.51 -17.39 30.24
CA GLU A 7 -36.23 -17.62 29.56
C GLU A 7 -35.46 -16.31 29.33
N LYS A 8 -36.15 -15.21 29.03
CA LYS A 8 -35.53 -13.88 28.95
C LYS A 8 -34.93 -13.44 30.27
N THR A 9 -35.64 -13.65 31.38
CA THR A 9 -35.13 -13.31 32.73
C THR A 9 -33.88 -14.11 33.07
N ILE A 10 -33.87 -15.41 32.76
CA ILE A 10 -32.70 -16.27 33.00
C ILE A 10 -31.54 -15.87 32.08
N LEU A 11 -31.82 -15.52 30.82
CA LEU A 11 -30.81 -15.02 29.88
C LEU A 11 -30.16 -13.72 30.37
N GLU A 12 -30.96 -12.77 30.90
CA GLU A 12 -30.44 -11.55 31.52
C GLU A 12 -29.60 -11.82 32.77
N LEU A 13 -29.99 -12.81 33.56
CA LEU A 13 -29.25 -13.24 34.75
C LEU A 13 -27.87 -13.77 34.36
N ILE A 14 -27.81 -14.64 33.33
CA ILE A 14 -26.56 -15.18 32.80
C ILE A 14 -25.68 -14.07 32.21
N ARG A 15 -26.28 -13.05 31.57
CA ARG A 15 -25.54 -11.88 31.09
C ARG A 15 -24.84 -11.11 32.21
N LYS A 16 -25.44 -11.06 33.41
CA LYS A 16 -24.87 -10.37 34.59
C LYS A 16 -23.88 -11.25 35.34
N HIS A 17 -24.08 -12.57 35.33
CA HIS A 17 -23.29 -13.56 36.06
C HIS A 17 -22.95 -14.74 35.12
N PRO A 18 -21.96 -14.62 34.22
CA PRO A 18 -21.63 -15.67 33.27
C PRO A 18 -21.07 -16.94 33.94
N ASP A 19 -20.53 -16.80 35.15
CA ASP A 19 -19.95 -17.83 35.99
C ASP A 19 -20.95 -18.90 36.46
N ILE A 20 -22.27 -18.62 36.46
CA ILE A 20 -23.30 -19.57 36.91
C ILE A 20 -23.53 -20.73 35.93
N VAL A 21 -23.03 -20.62 34.70
CA VAL A 21 -23.15 -21.67 33.68
C VAL A 21 -22.30 -22.87 34.11
N ASP A 22 -21.03 -22.61 34.40
CA ASP A 22 -20.02 -23.64 34.66
C ASP A 22 -19.87 -23.94 36.15
N ASN A 23 -20.07 -22.96 37.05
CA ASN A 23 -19.81 -23.13 38.49
C ASN A 23 -21.09 -23.44 39.29
N PRO A 24 -21.23 -24.66 39.89
CA PRO A 24 -22.39 -25.02 40.72
C PRO A 24 -22.55 -24.16 41.98
N SER A 25 -21.44 -23.73 42.58
CA SER A 25 -21.44 -22.91 43.80
C SER A 25 -21.97 -21.50 43.50
N ALA A 26 -21.48 -20.88 42.41
CA ALA A 26 -21.98 -19.60 41.93
C ALA A 26 -23.47 -19.67 41.57
N ARG A 27 -23.88 -20.74 40.86
CA ARG A 27 -25.29 -20.99 40.52
C ARG A 27 -26.18 -21.03 41.76
N LYS A 28 -25.72 -21.64 42.86
CA LYS A 28 -26.48 -21.73 44.12
C LYS A 28 -26.61 -20.36 44.82
N LEU A 29 -25.55 -19.57 44.85
CA LEU A 29 -25.55 -18.23 45.44
C LEU A 29 -26.50 -17.29 44.69
N VAL A 30 -26.38 -17.24 43.36
CA VAL A 30 -27.23 -16.41 42.51
C VAL A 30 -28.69 -16.87 42.56
N ALA A 31 -28.93 -18.20 42.58
CA ALA A 31 -30.29 -18.71 42.74
C ALA A 31 -30.93 -18.22 44.05
N HIS A 32 -30.20 -18.27 45.18
CA HIS A 32 -30.71 -17.80 46.46
C HIS A 32 -30.97 -16.29 46.46
N GLN A 33 -30.09 -15.50 45.86
CA GLN A 33 -30.21 -14.04 45.79
C GLN A 33 -31.45 -13.59 45.00
N TYR A 34 -31.82 -14.32 43.94
CA TYR A 34 -32.96 -14.00 43.09
C TYR A 34 -34.22 -14.83 43.43
N GLY A 35 -34.21 -15.60 44.52
CA GLY A 35 -35.37 -16.36 45.01
C GLY A 35 -35.69 -17.65 44.23
N PHE A 36 -34.74 -18.18 43.47
CA PHE A 36 -34.88 -19.43 42.72
C PHE A 36 -34.21 -20.62 43.43
N LYS A 37 -34.66 -21.84 43.12
CA LYS A 37 -33.93 -23.07 43.49
C LYS A 37 -32.81 -23.32 42.48
N GLU A 38 -31.66 -23.81 42.93
CA GLU A 38 -30.52 -24.16 42.06
C GLU A 38 -30.94 -25.10 40.92
N LYS A 39 -31.76 -26.13 41.22
CA LYS A 39 -32.28 -27.07 40.22
C LYS A 39 -33.09 -26.38 39.12
N THR A 40 -33.89 -25.37 39.49
CA THR A 40 -34.68 -24.59 38.54
C THR A 40 -33.76 -23.78 37.63
N LEU A 41 -32.76 -23.12 38.19
CA LEU A 41 -31.79 -22.32 37.44
C LEU A 41 -30.95 -23.21 36.50
N ARG A 42 -30.49 -24.37 36.99
CA ARG A 42 -29.75 -25.37 36.20
C ARG A 42 -30.54 -25.88 35.01
N ASN A 43 -31.82 -26.25 35.21
CA ASN A 43 -32.67 -26.74 34.13
C ASN A 43 -32.89 -25.66 33.07
N ARG A 44 -33.15 -24.41 33.48
CA ARG A 44 -33.36 -23.30 32.55
C ARG A 44 -32.08 -22.94 31.77
N ILE A 45 -30.91 -23.02 32.41
CA ILE A 45 -29.62 -22.89 31.71
C ILE A 45 -29.45 -24.02 30.68
N GLY A 46 -29.82 -25.25 31.05
CA GLY A 46 -29.79 -26.41 30.13
C GLY A 46 -30.72 -26.24 28.92
N ASP A 47 -31.94 -25.74 29.14
CA ASP A 47 -32.90 -25.43 28.07
C ASP A 47 -32.32 -24.36 27.13
N LEU A 48 -31.75 -23.28 27.67
CA LEU A 48 -31.12 -22.22 26.91
C LEU A 48 -29.90 -22.68 26.10
N LYS A 49 -29.10 -23.61 26.66
CA LYS A 49 -28.00 -24.27 25.95
C LYS A 49 -28.51 -25.11 24.79
N LYS A 50 -29.58 -25.89 25.00
CA LYS A 50 -30.22 -26.70 23.95
C LYS A 50 -30.80 -25.85 22.82
N TYR A 51 -31.28 -24.65 23.12
CA TYR A 51 -31.84 -23.72 22.13
C TYR A 51 -30.78 -22.87 21.39
N GLY A 52 -29.49 -23.04 21.69
CA GLY A 52 -28.40 -22.26 21.05
C GLY A 52 -28.45 -20.76 21.37
N ALA A 53 -29.24 -20.36 22.37
CA ALA A 53 -29.37 -18.96 22.78
C ALA A 53 -28.20 -18.50 23.68
N LEU A 54 -27.46 -19.46 24.24
CA LEU A 54 -26.34 -19.22 25.14
C LEU A 54 -25.04 -18.91 24.38
N ASP A 55 -24.84 -19.50 23.19
CA ASP A 55 -23.56 -19.45 22.47
C ASP A 55 -23.22 -18.02 22.00
N ASP A 56 -24.17 -17.29 21.41
CA ASP A 56 -23.97 -15.88 21.01
C ASP A 56 -23.73 -14.98 22.23
N LEU A 57 -24.28 -15.32 23.39
CA LEU A 57 -24.14 -14.54 24.61
C LEU A 57 -22.77 -14.77 25.27
N LEU A 58 -22.32 -16.03 25.34
CA LEU A 58 -20.99 -16.36 25.87
C LEU A 58 -19.87 -15.88 24.95
N LEU A 59 -20.04 -15.96 23.62
CA LEU A 59 -19.10 -15.40 22.65
C LEU A 59 -18.95 -13.88 22.78
N ARG A 60 -20.04 -13.15 23.11
CA ARG A 60 -20.00 -11.70 23.32
C ARG A 60 -19.43 -11.29 24.68
N VAL A 61 -19.69 -12.07 25.72
CA VAL A 61 -19.29 -11.72 27.10
C VAL A 61 -17.82 -12.03 27.36
N ASN A 62 -17.27 -13.13 26.81
CA ASN A 62 -15.87 -13.52 26.98
C ASN A 62 -15.22 -13.95 25.65
N PRO A 63 -14.76 -13.01 24.82
CA PRO A 63 -14.02 -13.35 23.58
C PRO A 63 -12.71 -14.11 23.85
N ILE A 64 -12.15 -14.00 25.06
CA ILE A 64 -10.88 -14.63 25.45
C ILE A 64 -11.08 -16.09 25.87
N GLN A 65 -12.20 -16.46 26.52
CA GLN A 65 -12.44 -17.84 26.99
C GLN A 65 -12.82 -18.82 25.87
N SER A 66 -13.40 -18.33 24.77
CA SER A 66 -13.66 -19.14 23.57
C SER A 66 -12.38 -19.56 22.83
N ILE A 67 -11.27 -18.85 23.04
CA ILE A 67 -9.95 -19.22 22.49
C ILE A 67 -9.33 -20.36 23.32
N GLU A 68 -9.65 -20.45 24.61
CA GLU A 68 -9.06 -21.43 25.54
C GLU A 68 -9.85 -22.76 25.57
N SER A 69 -11.16 -22.73 25.29
CA SER A 69 -12.03 -23.93 25.36
C SER A 69 -11.96 -24.86 24.16
N ASP A 70 -11.20 -24.50 23.11
CA ASP A 70 -10.95 -25.34 21.93
C ASP A 70 -9.48 -25.78 21.83
N SER A 71 -8.78 -25.88 22.98
CA SER A 71 -7.44 -26.48 23.08
C SER A 71 -7.45 -28.01 22.94
N GLY A 72 -8.24 -28.52 21.99
CA GLY A 72 -8.29 -29.92 21.59
C GLY A 72 -8.13 -30.13 20.09
N ASN A 73 -8.29 -29.10 19.27
CA ASN A 73 -8.01 -29.14 17.84
C ASN A 73 -7.37 -27.80 17.44
N ASP A 74 -6.14 -27.84 16.94
CA ASP A 74 -5.33 -26.68 16.52
C ASP A 74 -5.90 -25.89 15.32
N GLU A 75 -7.20 -26.03 15.02
CA GLU A 75 -7.84 -25.39 13.90
C GLU A 75 -8.63 -24.17 14.37
N ILE A 76 -7.96 -23.02 14.38
CA ILE A 76 -8.65 -21.73 14.47
C ILE A 76 -9.65 -21.65 13.32
N SER A 77 -10.93 -21.77 13.63
CA SER A 77 -11.98 -21.77 12.63
C SER A 77 -12.08 -20.38 12.01
N ILE A 78 -11.51 -20.23 10.81
CA ILE A 78 -11.57 -19.04 9.94
C ILE A 78 -12.96 -18.35 9.91
N PRO A 79 -14.10 -19.06 9.86
CA PRO A 79 -15.41 -18.40 9.88
C PRO A 79 -15.74 -17.67 11.19
N LEU A 80 -15.19 -18.10 12.34
CA LEU A 80 -15.38 -17.42 13.63
C LEU A 80 -14.65 -16.06 13.64
N LEU A 81 -13.40 -16.06 13.19
CA LEU A 81 -12.60 -14.84 13.05
C LEU A 81 -13.29 -13.85 12.10
N PHE A 82 -13.74 -14.33 10.93
CA PHE A 82 -14.41 -13.49 9.95
C PHE A 82 -15.66 -12.80 10.53
N ARG A 83 -16.46 -13.52 11.33
CA ARG A 83 -17.66 -12.98 11.96
C ARG A 83 -17.35 -11.93 13.02
N MET A 84 -16.24 -12.10 13.76
CA MET A 84 -15.75 -11.12 14.73
C MET A 84 -15.36 -9.80 14.04
N PHE A 85 -14.56 -9.86 12.96
CA PHE A 85 -14.21 -8.66 12.19
C PHE A 85 -15.43 -7.96 11.57
N TRP A 86 -16.45 -8.72 11.16
CA TRP A 86 -17.66 -8.17 10.57
C TRP A 86 -18.54 -7.41 11.57
N ASN A 87 -18.54 -7.83 12.85
CA ASN A 87 -19.31 -7.18 13.90
C ASN A 87 -18.80 -5.75 14.17
N ASP A 88 -17.48 -5.56 14.11
CA ASP A 88 -16.82 -4.29 14.44
C ASP A 88 -16.40 -3.49 13.18
N ARG A 89 -17.02 -3.76 12.03
CA ARG A 89 -16.71 -3.12 10.74
C ARG A 89 -16.69 -1.59 10.79
N TYR A 90 -17.55 -0.97 11.62
CA TYR A 90 -17.59 0.48 11.77
C TYR A 90 -16.36 1.04 12.50
N PHE A 91 -15.79 0.29 13.44
CA PHE A 91 -14.55 0.67 14.11
C PHE A 91 -13.38 0.66 13.11
N ILE A 92 -13.31 -0.38 12.28
CA ILE A 92 -12.28 -0.52 11.23
C ILE A 92 -12.40 0.61 10.21
N ILE A 93 -13.60 0.84 9.66
CA ILE A 93 -13.85 1.88 8.65
C ILE A 93 -13.50 3.27 9.20
N ARG A 94 -13.88 3.57 10.45
CA ARG A 94 -13.55 4.85 11.09
C ARG A 94 -12.03 5.06 11.17
N ASN A 95 -11.29 4.02 11.56
CA ASN A 95 -9.83 4.11 11.67
C ASN A 95 -9.16 4.33 10.32
N VAL A 96 -9.55 3.53 9.32
CA VAL A 96 -9.05 3.66 7.94
C VAL A 96 -9.35 5.05 7.38
N PHE A 97 -10.53 5.59 7.67
CA PHE A 97 -10.92 6.94 7.24
C PHE A 97 -10.04 8.03 7.88
N ILE A 98 -9.74 7.91 9.17
CA ILE A 98 -8.84 8.85 9.88
C ILE A 98 -7.43 8.81 9.29
N VAL A 99 -6.88 7.61 9.08
CA VAL A 99 -5.55 7.44 8.49
C VAL A 99 -5.49 7.96 7.05
N SER A 100 -6.55 7.72 6.27
CA SER A 100 -6.67 8.22 4.89
C SER A 100 -6.68 9.75 4.86
N ILE A 101 -7.47 10.41 5.70
CA ILE A 101 -7.47 11.87 5.83
C ILE A 101 -6.08 12.38 6.23
N LEU A 102 -5.43 11.73 7.20
CA LEU A 102 -4.10 12.12 7.64
C LEU A 102 -3.08 12.00 6.50
N ALA A 103 -3.13 10.93 5.71
CA ALA A 103 -2.27 10.72 4.55
C ALA A 103 -2.48 11.82 3.49
N VAL A 104 -3.73 12.21 3.21
CA VAL A 104 -4.03 13.30 2.28
C VAL A 104 -3.46 14.64 2.78
N ILE A 105 -3.60 14.93 4.07
CA ILE A 105 -3.02 16.14 4.67
C ILE A 105 -1.48 16.13 4.53
N LEU A 106 -0.83 15.01 4.83
CA LEU A 106 0.62 14.87 4.67
C LEU A 106 1.08 15.02 3.22
N ALA A 107 0.33 14.46 2.26
CA ALA A 107 0.61 14.59 0.83
C ALA A 107 0.48 16.05 0.34
N LEU A 108 -0.46 16.82 0.89
CA LEU A 108 -0.64 18.24 0.58
C LEU A 108 0.44 19.14 1.20
N ILE A 109 0.97 18.76 2.37
CA ILE A 109 2.10 19.47 2.99
C ILE A 109 3.42 19.17 2.25
N MET A 110 3.55 17.96 1.69
CA MET A 110 4.75 17.56 0.97
C MET A 110 4.96 18.46 -0.25
N PRO A 111 6.11 19.15 -0.37
CA PRO A 111 6.40 20.00 -1.51
C PRO A 111 6.58 19.16 -2.77
N LYS A 112 6.09 19.66 -3.90
CA LYS A 112 6.28 19.01 -5.21
C LYS A 112 7.74 19.19 -5.64
N THR A 113 8.49 18.10 -5.73
CA THR A 113 9.87 18.12 -6.22
C THR A 113 9.89 17.84 -7.72
N PHE A 114 10.36 18.79 -8.51
CA PHE A 114 10.60 18.62 -9.94
C PHE A 114 12.05 18.23 -10.17
N ARG A 115 12.30 17.17 -10.93
CA ARG A 115 13.65 16.71 -11.26
C ARG A 115 14.00 17.16 -12.68
N SER A 116 15.01 18.01 -12.81
CA SER A 116 15.60 18.37 -14.10
C SER A 116 16.88 17.55 -14.30
N THR A 117 16.94 16.82 -15.41
CA THR A 117 18.17 16.14 -15.84
C THR A 117 18.89 17.07 -16.80
N VAL A 118 20.08 17.51 -16.42
CA VAL A 118 21.02 18.20 -17.31
C VAL A 118 22.15 17.22 -17.63
N VAL A 119 22.43 17.04 -18.92
CA VAL A 119 23.62 16.34 -19.37
C VAL A 119 24.76 17.36 -19.37
N LEU A 120 25.66 17.23 -18.40
CA LEU A 120 26.89 18.02 -18.36
C LEU A 120 27.88 17.38 -19.31
N MET A 121 28.12 18.04 -20.45
CA MET A 121 29.28 17.74 -21.26
C MET A 121 30.50 18.29 -20.50
N HIS A 122 31.56 17.49 -20.36
CA HIS A 122 32.86 18.07 -20.04
C HIS A 122 33.12 19.19 -21.05
N PRO A 123 33.58 20.38 -20.64
CA PRO A 123 34.06 21.34 -21.61
C PRO A 123 35.08 20.57 -22.45
N SER A 124 34.84 20.47 -23.76
CA SER A 124 35.83 19.99 -24.71
C SER A 124 37.09 20.70 -24.31
N SER A 125 38.05 19.92 -23.84
CA SER A 125 39.27 20.46 -23.32
C SER A 125 39.91 21.21 -24.48
N ASP A 126 39.78 22.55 -24.48
CA ASP A 126 40.89 23.40 -24.86
C ASP A 126 41.99 23.10 -23.83
N ASP A 127 42.57 21.90 -23.93
CA ASP A 127 43.74 21.49 -23.16
C ASP A 127 44.96 22.18 -23.77
N HIS A 128 44.91 23.50 -23.74
CA HIS A 128 46.09 24.35 -23.68
C HIS A 128 46.48 24.52 -22.20
N SER A 129 46.19 23.53 -21.34
CA SER A 129 46.52 23.51 -19.91
C SER A 129 48.01 23.18 -19.65
N GLY A 130 48.87 23.66 -20.52
CA GLY A 130 50.31 23.56 -20.35
C GLY A 130 51.01 24.65 -21.13
N ILE A 131 52.06 25.21 -20.53
CA ILE A 131 53.00 26.15 -21.16
C ILE A 131 53.45 25.66 -22.55
N LEU A 132 53.50 24.34 -22.77
CA LEU A 132 53.82 23.72 -24.05
C LEU A 132 52.81 23.99 -25.18
N GLY A 133 51.50 24.07 -24.88
CA GLY A 133 50.46 24.37 -25.88
C GLY A 133 50.42 25.85 -26.27
N ALA A 134 50.81 26.74 -25.35
CA ALA A 134 51.01 28.14 -25.67
C ALA A 134 52.28 28.34 -26.51
N LEU A 135 53.38 27.66 -26.17
CA LEU A 135 54.65 27.75 -26.91
C LEU A 135 54.58 27.13 -28.31
N SER A 136 53.75 26.10 -28.51
CA SER A 136 53.57 25.51 -29.84
C SER A 136 52.92 26.50 -30.81
N GLN A 137 51.96 27.32 -30.38
CA GLN A 137 51.32 28.36 -31.21
C GLN A 137 52.28 29.47 -31.68
N GLN A 138 53.39 29.72 -30.97
CA GLN A 138 54.42 30.67 -31.41
C GLN A 138 55.47 30.05 -32.34
N MET A 139 55.45 28.72 -32.54
CA MET A 139 56.40 28.04 -33.43
C MET A 139 55.83 27.94 -34.86
N PRO A 140 56.66 28.12 -35.91
CA PRO A 140 56.23 28.01 -37.32
C PRO A 140 55.63 26.65 -37.71
N PHE A 141 55.82 25.62 -36.88
CA PHE A 141 55.31 24.26 -37.07
C PHE A 141 54.24 23.86 -36.02
N GLY A 142 53.75 24.80 -35.21
CA GLY A 142 52.75 24.57 -34.15
C GLY A 142 51.46 23.93 -34.63
N ASN A 143 51.00 24.34 -35.82
CA ASN A 143 49.81 23.81 -36.47
C ASN A 143 49.94 22.35 -36.93
N LEU A 144 51.15 21.78 -36.95
CA LEU A 144 51.35 20.36 -37.30
C LEU A 144 51.00 19.43 -36.13
N PHE A 145 50.98 19.96 -34.90
CA PHE A 145 50.67 19.23 -33.66
C PHE A 145 49.25 19.46 -33.15
N GLN A 146 48.47 20.28 -33.85
CA GLN A 146 47.07 20.49 -33.51
C GLN A 146 46.27 19.31 -34.06
N SER A 147 45.83 18.42 -33.17
CA SER A 147 44.84 17.41 -33.52
C SER A 147 43.62 18.12 -34.14
N PRO A 148 43.06 17.61 -35.25
CA PRO A 148 41.87 18.19 -35.85
C PRO A 148 40.79 18.33 -34.77
N LYS A 149 40.17 19.52 -34.67
CA LYS A 149 38.95 19.67 -33.88
C LYS A 149 37.96 18.63 -34.37
N ASP A 150 37.39 17.88 -33.45
CA ASP A 150 36.41 16.83 -33.73
C ASP A 150 35.05 17.48 -34.05
N GLU A 151 35.00 18.27 -35.14
CA GLU A 151 33.80 18.91 -35.68
C GLU A 151 32.69 17.88 -35.95
N SER A 152 33.08 16.62 -36.16
CA SER A 152 32.17 15.49 -36.28
C SER A 152 31.36 15.26 -35.00
N MET A 153 31.94 15.41 -33.81
CA MET A 153 31.21 15.27 -32.54
C MET A 153 30.19 16.39 -32.32
N ASP A 154 30.52 17.62 -32.70
CA ASP A 154 29.60 18.76 -32.64
C ASP A 154 28.44 18.57 -33.63
N PHE A 155 28.73 18.10 -34.85
CA PHE A 155 27.71 17.78 -35.85
C PHE A 155 26.80 16.63 -35.39
N MET A 156 27.36 15.60 -34.75
CA MET A 156 26.58 14.50 -34.14
C MET A 156 25.65 15.01 -33.04
N ALA A 157 26.12 15.93 -32.19
CA ALA A 157 25.30 16.53 -31.14
C ALA A 157 24.12 17.34 -31.71
N ILE A 158 24.35 18.05 -32.82
CA ILE A 158 23.29 18.79 -33.53
C ILE A 158 22.28 17.81 -34.13
N LEU A 159 22.73 16.73 -34.79
CA LEU A 159 21.83 15.72 -35.39
C LEU A 159 21.00 14.98 -34.34
N LYS A 160 21.57 14.70 -33.16
CA LYS A 160 20.86 14.09 -32.03
C LYS A 160 20.04 15.09 -31.20
N SER A 161 20.00 16.36 -31.59
CA SER A 161 19.19 17.36 -30.90
C SER A 161 17.70 17.12 -31.12
N ARG A 162 16.92 17.31 -30.05
CA ARG A 162 15.45 17.25 -30.09
C ARG A 162 14.87 18.09 -31.23
N THR A 163 15.40 19.29 -31.45
CA THR A 163 14.85 20.23 -32.45
C THR A 163 15.01 19.68 -33.88
N VAL A 164 16.14 19.02 -34.17
CA VAL A 164 16.41 18.43 -35.49
C VAL A 164 15.56 17.17 -35.68
N MET A 165 15.50 16.29 -34.68
CA MET A 165 14.65 15.09 -34.73
C MET A 165 13.17 15.45 -34.90
N GLU A 166 12.67 16.46 -34.19
CA GLU A 166 11.29 16.94 -34.32
C GLU A 166 11.00 17.52 -35.71
N SER A 167 11.96 18.27 -36.29
CA SER A 167 11.84 18.78 -37.66
C SER A 167 11.77 17.65 -38.68
N VAL A 168 12.56 16.60 -38.52
CA VAL A 168 12.54 15.40 -39.39
C VAL A 168 11.21 14.65 -39.26
N ILE A 169 10.68 14.51 -38.03
CA ILE A 169 9.38 13.88 -37.80
C ILE A 169 8.25 14.62 -38.51
N HIS A 170 8.28 15.95 -38.48
CA HIS A 170 7.25 16.77 -39.12
C HIS A 170 7.39 16.79 -40.65
N GLU A 171 8.61 16.95 -41.18
CA GLU A 171 8.86 17.02 -42.63
C GLU A 171 8.52 15.70 -43.34
N PHE A 172 8.83 14.56 -42.71
CA PHE A 172 8.61 13.24 -43.29
C PHE A 172 7.34 12.54 -42.81
N GLY A 173 6.50 13.21 -42.01
CA GLY A 173 5.23 12.64 -41.52
C GLY A 173 5.43 11.35 -40.70
N LEU A 174 6.47 11.30 -39.87
CA LEU A 174 6.88 10.07 -39.19
C LEU A 174 5.89 9.61 -38.10
N ILE A 175 4.99 10.50 -37.65
CA ILE A 175 3.93 10.17 -36.69
C ILE A 175 3.00 9.10 -37.29
N ASP A 176 2.60 9.29 -38.56
CA ASP A 176 1.73 8.35 -39.27
C ASP A 176 2.49 7.07 -39.63
N PHE A 177 3.75 7.20 -40.05
CA PHE A 177 4.60 6.06 -40.40
C PHE A 177 4.83 5.11 -39.20
N TYR A 178 5.19 5.66 -38.04
CA TYR A 178 5.42 4.89 -36.82
C TYR A 178 4.12 4.56 -36.06
N HIS A 179 2.95 4.97 -36.56
CA HIS A 179 1.66 4.81 -35.86
C HIS A 179 1.71 5.30 -34.41
N SER A 180 2.42 6.41 -34.19
CA SER A 180 2.68 6.97 -32.87
C SER A 180 1.53 7.88 -32.44
N GLU A 181 1.05 7.71 -31.21
CA GLU A 181 -0.09 8.50 -30.69
C GLU A 181 0.21 10.00 -30.61
N ASN A 182 1.47 10.38 -30.38
CA ASN A 182 1.91 11.76 -30.21
C ASN A 182 3.37 11.95 -30.67
N VAL A 183 3.77 13.20 -30.92
CA VAL A 183 5.12 13.60 -31.36
C VAL A 183 6.21 13.05 -30.42
N GLU A 184 6.00 13.07 -29.10
CA GLU A 184 6.94 12.51 -28.12
C GLU A 184 7.24 11.02 -28.36
N LYS A 185 6.21 10.22 -28.68
CA LYS A 185 6.34 8.78 -28.94
C LYS A 185 7.06 8.51 -30.26
N ALA A 186 6.81 9.35 -31.25
CA ALA A 186 7.52 9.32 -32.52
C ALA A 186 9.00 9.69 -32.34
N LEU A 187 9.32 10.62 -31.42
CA LEU A 187 10.68 11.05 -31.12
C LEU A 187 11.49 9.99 -30.38
N GLU A 188 10.87 9.29 -29.43
CA GLU A 188 11.45 8.11 -28.77
C GLU A 188 11.74 7.00 -29.79
N THR A 189 10.74 6.67 -30.62
CA THR A 189 10.86 5.63 -31.65
C THR A 189 11.91 5.98 -32.71
N LEU A 190 11.99 7.24 -33.13
CA LEU A 190 13.02 7.71 -34.05
C LEU A 190 14.41 7.63 -33.41
N GLY A 191 14.54 8.06 -32.15
CA GLY A 191 15.81 8.04 -31.41
C GLY A 191 16.36 6.62 -31.21
N GLU A 192 15.50 5.62 -31.01
CA GLU A 192 15.89 4.21 -30.91
C GLU A 192 16.29 3.60 -32.25
N ASN A 193 15.67 4.04 -33.34
CA ASN A 193 15.91 3.50 -34.69
C ASN A 193 17.04 4.21 -35.46
N VAL A 194 17.47 5.38 -34.99
CA VAL A 194 18.53 6.15 -35.63
C VAL A 194 19.88 5.80 -35.00
N ASN A 195 20.66 5.00 -35.71
CA ASN A 195 22.06 4.77 -35.37
C ASN A 195 22.96 5.78 -36.09
N ILE A 196 23.47 6.76 -35.36
CA ILE A 196 24.45 7.72 -35.88
C ILE A 196 25.82 7.34 -35.32
N GLU A 197 26.56 6.54 -36.09
CA GLU A 197 27.96 6.15 -35.87
C GLU A 197 28.86 6.85 -36.90
N LEU A 198 30.16 6.94 -36.58
CA LEU A 198 31.22 7.49 -37.45
C LEU A 198 31.77 6.43 -38.41
#